data_AF-A0A8A1LFS1-F1
#
_entry.id   AF-A0A8A1LFS1-F1
#
_cell.length_a   1.000
_cell.length_b   1.000
_cell.length_c   1.000
_cell.angle_alpha   90.00
_cell.angle_beta   90.00
_cell.angle_gamma   90.00
#
_symmetry.space_group_name_H-M   'P 1'
#
loop_
_entity.id
_entity.type
_entity.pdbx_description
1 polymer ?
#
loop_
_entity_poly.entity_id
_entity_poly.type
_entity_poly.pdbx_seq_one_letter_code
_entity_poly.pdbx_strand_id
1 'polypeptide(L)'
;MSEETHDAAIRGPIAIQSAILVSGIFGWMLTVTMCFCLSDLDKILDSPTGLPAAQIFLNAGGRTGGTIMFSFSILVQFFTGCSAMLADTRMTYAFARDDALPFSEFFAKVNPYTLTPVNAVWFVVFFSICLNCIAIGSTQTATAIFNITAPALDLSYIAVILAHQLYKNKVRFIEGPFTLGKWGTPLNIISIAWVLFISVVLFFPPTRPITAENMNYAICVAGFIALFSLSWWWLSARRKYTGPRTKNMLQSVETDDIDSPYVTTTGFDA
;
A
#
# COMPACT_ATOMS: atom_id res chain seq x y z
N MET A 1 1.84 11.21 5.13
CA MET A 1 0.38 11.27 4.90
C MET A 1 -0.33 11.74 6.16
N SER A 2 -0.19 11.05 7.29
CA SER A 2 -0.78 11.50 8.56
C SER A 2 -0.27 12.86 9.04
N GLU A 3 0.99 13.20 8.76
CA GLU A 3 1.60 14.52 9.10
C GLU A 3 0.94 15.71 8.37
N GLU A 4 0.28 15.47 7.24
CA GLU A 4 -0.39 16.50 6.43
C GLU A 4 -1.93 16.48 6.63
N THR A 5 -2.45 15.56 7.46
CA THR A 5 -3.89 15.37 7.66
C THR A 5 -4.34 16.04 8.94
N HIS A 6 -5.30 16.96 8.84
CA HIS A 6 -5.95 17.55 10.02
C HIS A 6 -6.66 16.45 10.83
N ASP A 7 -6.50 16.44 12.15
CA ASP A 7 -7.03 15.39 13.05
C ASP A 7 -6.74 13.96 12.59
N ALA A 8 -5.50 13.68 12.17
CA ALA A 8 -5.10 12.37 11.64
C ALA A 8 -5.49 11.18 12.54
N ALA A 9 -5.53 11.38 13.86
CA ALA A 9 -5.90 10.36 14.84
C ALA A 9 -7.36 9.89 14.75
N ILE A 10 -8.27 10.74 14.25
CA ILE A 10 -9.70 10.43 14.10
C ILE A 10 -10.04 10.23 12.62
N ARG A 11 -9.60 11.16 11.75
CA ARG A 11 -9.93 11.12 10.33
C ARG A 11 -9.23 9.99 9.59
N GLY A 12 -8.03 9.59 10.02
CA GLY A 12 -7.30 8.46 9.43
C GLY A 12 -8.10 7.16 9.47
N PRO A 13 -8.47 6.66 10.67
CA PRO A 13 -9.28 5.45 10.80
C PRO A 13 -10.62 5.52 10.06
N ILE A 14 -11.34 6.63 10.15
CA ILE A 14 -12.64 6.82 9.48
C ILE A 14 -12.48 6.78 7.96
N ALA A 15 -11.46 7.44 7.41
CA ALA A 15 -11.18 7.45 5.98
C ALA A 15 -10.83 6.05 5.46
N ILE A 16 -10.06 5.27 6.22
CA ILE A 16 -9.74 3.88 5.85
C ILE A 16 -11.01 3.02 5.81
N GLN A 17 -11.86 3.13 6.84
CA GLN A 17 -13.11 2.36 6.90
C GLN A 17 -14.07 2.72 5.77
N SER A 18 -14.27 4.01 5.51
CA SER A 18 -15.15 4.46 4.42
C SER A 18 -14.61 4.07 3.05
N ALA A 19 -13.28 4.15 2.84
CA ALA A 19 -12.65 3.72 1.60
C ALA A 19 -12.85 2.21 1.35
N ILE A 20 -12.68 1.37 2.38
CA ILE A 20 -12.90 -0.08 2.28
C ILE A 20 -14.37 -0.39 1.98
N LEU A 21 -15.32 0.24 2.67
CA LEU A 21 -16.75 0.01 2.47
C LEU A 21 -17.18 0.40 1.05
N VAL A 22 -16.79 1.59 0.61
CA VAL A 22 -17.12 2.08 -0.74
C VAL A 22 -16.47 1.19 -1.80
N SER A 23 -15.17 0.90 -1.68
CA SER A 23 -14.47 0.03 -2.62
C SER A 23 -15.05 -1.39 -2.65
N GLY A 24 -15.46 -1.93 -1.49
CA GLY A 24 -16.09 -3.24 -1.39
C GLY A 24 -17.44 -3.30 -2.10
N ILE A 25 -18.30 -2.29 -1.91
CA ILE A 25 -19.62 -2.22 -2.55
C ILE A 25 -19.46 -2.11 -4.08
N PHE A 26 -18.64 -1.15 -4.55
CA PHE A 26 -18.42 -0.96 -5.99
C PHE A 26 -17.72 -2.17 -6.62
N GLY A 27 -16.73 -2.76 -5.95
CA GLY A 27 -16.06 -3.96 -6.39
C GLY A 27 -17.02 -5.14 -6.51
N TRP A 28 -17.86 -5.36 -5.51
CA TRP A 28 -18.89 -6.41 -5.54
C TRP A 28 -19.89 -6.20 -6.67
N MET A 29 -20.41 -4.98 -6.86
CA MET A 29 -21.30 -4.64 -7.96
C MET A 29 -20.64 -4.88 -9.34
N LEU A 30 -19.37 -4.51 -9.49
CA LEU A 30 -18.60 -4.75 -10.71
C LEU A 30 -18.46 -6.26 -10.97
N THR A 31 -18.10 -7.04 -9.95
CA THR A 31 -17.98 -8.51 -10.08
C THR A 31 -19.29 -9.15 -10.49
N VAL A 32 -20.41 -8.79 -9.84
CA VAL A 32 -21.74 -9.30 -10.19
C VAL A 32 -22.08 -8.97 -11.64
N THR A 33 -21.83 -7.73 -12.07
CA THR A 33 -22.09 -7.29 -13.45
C THR A 33 -21.24 -8.07 -14.45
N MET A 34 -19.93 -8.25 -14.17
CA MET A 34 -19.05 -9.05 -15.02
C MET A 34 -19.52 -10.50 -15.13
N CYS A 35 -20.00 -11.11 -14.03
CA CYS A 35 -20.54 -12.47 -14.06
C CYS A 35 -21.78 -12.58 -14.96
N PHE A 36 -22.67 -11.58 -14.98
CA PHE A 36 -23.83 -11.57 -15.89
C PHE A 36 -23.46 -11.32 -17.36
N CYS A 37 -22.38 -10.56 -17.60
CA CYS A 37 -21.86 -10.35 -18.96
C CYS A 37 -20.99 -11.51 -19.46
N LEU A 38 -20.68 -12.49 -18.60
CA LEU A 38 -19.85 -13.62 -18.94
C LEU A 38 -20.67 -14.64 -19.74
N SER A 39 -20.40 -14.74 -21.04
CA SER A 39 -21.15 -15.63 -21.93
C SER A 39 -20.53 -17.04 -21.97
N ASP A 40 -19.27 -17.12 -22.40
CA ASP A 40 -18.56 -18.38 -22.65
C ASP A 40 -17.14 -18.24 -22.09
N LEU A 41 -16.89 -18.89 -20.96
CA LEU A 41 -15.65 -18.75 -20.20
C LEU A 41 -14.44 -19.22 -21.01
N ASP A 42 -14.57 -20.34 -21.71
CA ASP A 42 -13.46 -20.95 -22.46
C ASP A 42 -13.03 -20.03 -23.61
N LYS A 43 -14.01 -19.44 -24.32
CA LYS A 43 -13.71 -18.48 -25.39
C LYS A 43 -13.10 -17.16 -24.89
N ILE A 44 -13.37 -16.77 -23.65
CA ILE A 44 -12.78 -15.57 -23.04
C ILE A 44 -11.34 -15.83 -22.62
N LEU A 45 -11.08 -17.00 -22.02
CA LEU A 45 -9.75 -17.41 -21.57
C LEU A 45 -8.80 -17.66 -22.76
N ASP A 46 -9.31 -18.26 -23.84
CA ASP A 46 -8.54 -18.50 -25.08
C ASP A 46 -8.59 -17.32 -26.06
N SER A 47 -9.15 -16.17 -25.66
CA SER A 47 -9.33 -15.05 -26.58
C SER A 47 -7.96 -14.48 -27.05
N PRO A 48 -7.84 -14.09 -28.33
CA PRO A 48 -6.60 -13.53 -28.87
C PRO A 48 -6.21 -12.17 -28.26
N THR A 49 -7.09 -11.56 -27.46
CA THR A 49 -6.77 -10.34 -26.71
C THR A 49 -5.86 -10.62 -25.51
N GLY A 50 -5.80 -11.85 -25.01
CA GLY A 50 -4.99 -12.25 -23.85
C GLY A 50 -5.42 -11.60 -22.52
N LEU A 51 -6.43 -10.74 -22.52
CA LEU A 51 -6.96 -10.04 -21.35
C LEU A 51 -8.46 -10.33 -21.19
N PRO A 52 -8.86 -11.20 -20.25
CA PRO A 52 -10.25 -11.59 -20.04
C PRO A 52 -11.20 -10.39 -19.83
N ALA A 53 -10.77 -9.37 -19.08
CA ALA A 53 -11.58 -8.18 -18.83
C ALA A 53 -11.87 -7.37 -20.11
N ALA A 54 -10.89 -7.26 -21.02
CA ALA A 54 -11.08 -6.56 -22.30
C ALA A 54 -12.09 -7.30 -23.18
N GLN A 55 -12.02 -8.64 -23.20
CA GLN A 55 -12.97 -9.47 -23.92
C GLN A 55 -14.39 -9.37 -23.35
N ILE A 56 -14.55 -9.29 -22.03
CA ILE A 56 -15.86 -9.08 -21.39
C ILE A 56 -16.47 -7.74 -21.82
N PHE A 57 -15.68 -6.67 -21.88
CA PHE A 57 -16.18 -5.37 -22.35
C PHE A 57 -16.57 -5.38 -23.83
N LEU A 58 -15.82 -6.09 -24.67
CA LEU A 58 -16.17 -6.29 -26.08
C LEU A 58 -17.47 -7.10 -26.24
N ASN A 59 -17.65 -8.15 -25.45
CA ASN A 59 -18.84 -8.99 -25.49
C ASN A 59 -20.09 -8.23 -25.01
N ALA A 60 -19.94 -7.38 -23.98
CA ALA A 60 -21.05 -6.61 -23.41
C ALA A 60 -21.45 -5.40 -24.28
N GLY A 61 -20.47 -4.63 -24.78
CA GLY A 61 -20.70 -3.34 -25.45
C GLY A 61 -20.45 -3.35 -26.96
N GLY A 62 -20.12 -4.49 -27.56
CA GLY A 62 -19.65 -4.58 -28.94
C GLY A 62 -18.32 -3.86 -29.16
N ARG A 63 -17.92 -3.69 -30.43
CA ARG A 63 -16.62 -3.07 -30.78
C ARG A 63 -16.51 -1.61 -30.31
N THR A 64 -17.56 -0.82 -30.52
CA THR A 64 -17.56 0.61 -30.15
C THR A 64 -17.69 0.82 -28.65
N GLY A 65 -18.67 0.18 -28.01
CA GLY A 65 -18.89 0.33 -26.56
C GLY A 65 -17.76 -0.26 -25.73
N GLY A 66 -17.29 -1.46 -26.09
CA GLY A 66 -16.16 -2.11 -25.40
C GLY A 66 -14.87 -1.29 -25.48
N THR A 67 -14.57 -0.68 -26.63
CA THR A 67 -13.38 0.18 -26.79
C THR A 67 -13.49 1.44 -25.93
N ILE A 68 -14.66 2.06 -25.82
CA ILE A 68 -14.88 3.23 -24.96
C ILE A 68 -14.70 2.88 -23.48
N MET A 69 -15.30 1.77 -23.04
CA MET A 69 -15.17 1.29 -21.65
C MET A 69 -13.71 0.99 -21.30
N PHE A 70 -12.98 0.31 -22.20
CA PHE A 70 -11.59 -0.02 -21.99
C PHE A 70 -10.69 1.23 -22.00
N SER A 71 -10.96 2.19 -22.89
CA SER A 71 -10.24 3.47 -22.92
C SER A 71 -10.41 4.25 -21.61
N PHE A 72 -11.62 4.25 -21.04
CA PHE A 72 -11.88 4.86 -19.74
C PHE A 72 -11.11 4.13 -18.61
N SER A 73 -11.05 2.79 -18.65
CA SER A 73 -10.25 2.01 -17.69
C SER A 73 -8.76 2.34 -17.77
N ILE A 74 -8.21 2.54 -18.96
CA ILE A 74 -6.80 2.96 -19.16
C ILE A 74 -6.58 4.34 -18.55
N LEU A 75 -7.51 5.28 -18.76
CA LEU A 75 -7.43 6.62 -18.20
C LEU A 75 -7.47 6.61 -16.67
N VAL A 76 -8.36 5.81 -16.06
CA VAL A 76 -8.40 5.63 -14.60
C VAL A 76 -7.09 5.05 -14.10
N GLN A 77 -6.54 4.02 -14.77
CA GLN A 77 -5.27 3.40 -14.39
C GLN A 77 -4.09 4.38 -14.46
N PHE A 78 -4.10 5.33 -15.41
CA PHE A 78 -3.09 6.38 -15.50
C PHE A 78 -3.10 7.28 -14.24
N PHE A 79 -4.28 7.74 -13.81
CA PHE A 79 -4.40 8.53 -12.58
C PHE A 79 -4.01 7.74 -11.33
N THR A 80 -4.36 6.46 -11.26
CA THR A 80 -3.92 5.56 -10.17
C THR A 80 -2.40 5.44 -10.15
N GLY A 81 -1.75 5.31 -11.30
CA GLY A 81 -0.28 5.27 -11.41
C GLY A 81 0.37 6.57 -10.91
N CYS A 82 -0.16 7.73 -11.29
CA CYS A 82 0.33 9.01 -10.78
C CYS A 82 0.21 9.11 -9.25
N SER A 83 -0.93 8.68 -8.69
CA SER A 83 -1.16 8.67 -7.24
C SER A 83 -0.20 7.74 -6.50
N ALA A 84 -0.01 6.52 -7.01
CA ALA A 84 0.93 5.54 -6.45
C ALA A 84 2.37 6.07 -6.45
N MET A 85 2.82 6.68 -7.56
CA MET A 85 4.17 7.25 -7.68
C MET A 85 4.43 8.34 -6.64
N LEU A 86 3.42 9.17 -6.33
CA LEU A 86 3.52 10.18 -5.28
C LEU A 86 3.66 9.55 -3.89
N ALA A 87 2.90 8.49 -3.61
CA ALA A 87 2.99 7.75 -2.35
C ALA A 87 4.36 7.09 -2.16
N ASP A 88 4.89 6.43 -3.21
CA ASP A 88 6.19 5.75 -3.18
C ASP A 88 7.34 6.74 -2.98
N THR A 89 7.27 7.90 -3.65
CA THR A 89 8.24 8.99 -3.46
C THR A 89 8.25 9.47 -2.02
N ARG A 90 7.08 9.68 -1.42
CA ARG A 90 6.95 10.13 -0.03
C ARG A 90 7.48 9.10 0.96
N MET A 91 7.24 7.80 0.70
CA MET A 91 7.78 6.71 1.51
C MET A 91 9.30 6.61 1.39
N THR A 92 9.84 6.72 0.18
CA THR A 92 11.29 6.74 -0.09
C THR A 92 11.96 7.91 0.62
N TYR A 93 11.36 9.10 0.56
CA TYR A 93 11.85 10.27 1.27
C TYR A 93 11.82 10.09 2.80
N ALA A 94 10.74 9.54 3.36
CA ALA A 94 10.66 9.26 4.80
C ALA A 94 11.75 8.28 5.26
N PHE A 95 12.02 7.22 4.49
CA PHE A 95 13.11 6.29 4.77
C PHE A 95 14.49 6.91 4.61
N ALA A 96 14.68 7.81 3.62
CA ALA A 96 15.92 8.55 3.48
C ALA A 96 16.15 9.49 4.67
N ARG A 97 15.11 10.17 5.16
CA ARG A 97 15.17 11.06 6.34
C ARG A 97 15.59 10.31 7.62
N ASP A 98 15.16 9.06 7.75
CA ASP A 98 15.46 8.21 8.89
C ASP A 98 16.76 7.39 8.70
N ASP A 99 17.61 7.75 7.73
CA ASP A 99 18.89 7.09 7.41
C ASP A 99 18.78 5.59 7.12
N ALA A 100 17.62 5.14 6.64
CA ALA A 100 17.35 3.72 6.34
C ALA A 100 17.89 3.27 4.97
N LEU A 101 18.12 4.21 4.03
CA LEU A 101 18.54 3.93 2.65
C LEU A 101 20.06 4.10 2.44
N PRO A 102 20.67 3.36 1.49
CA PRO A 102 22.01 3.66 1.00
C PRO A 102 22.02 5.08 0.39
N PHE A 103 23.01 5.89 0.75
CA PHE A 103 23.09 7.31 0.34
C PHE A 103 21.89 8.16 0.78
N SER A 104 21.39 7.93 2.00
CA SER A 104 20.28 8.66 2.62
C SER A 104 20.38 10.18 2.49
N GLU A 105 21.56 10.77 2.68
CA GLU A 105 21.80 12.22 2.57
C GLU A 105 21.46 12.79 1.19
N PHE A 106 21.67 12.02 0.12
CA PHE A 106 21.36 12.46 -1.25
C PHE A 106 19.86 12.40 -1.54
N PHE A 107 19.19 11.33 -1.10
CA PHE A 107 17.76 11.12 -1.35
C PHE A 107 16.85 11.90 -0.37
N ALA A 108 17.36 12.26 0.81
CA ALA A 108 16.65 13.09 1.79
C ALA A 108 16.70 14.60 1.44
N LYS A 109 17.43 15.00 0.39
CA LYS A 109 17.54 16.41 0.00
C LYS A 109 16.28 16.88 -0.71
N VAL A 110 15.62 17.89 -0.14
CA VAL A 110 14.46 18.57 -0.74
C VAL A 110 14.96 19.74 -1.59
N ASN A 111 14.36 19.92 -2.79
CA ASN A 111 14.69 21.04 -3.66
C ASN A 111 14.05 22.34 -3.10
N PRO A 112 14.80 23.43 -2.90
CA PRO A 112 14.26 24.68 -2.35
C PRO A 112 13.24 25.40 -3.24
N TYR A 113 13.24 25.15 -4.56
CA TYR A 113 12.30 25.82 -5.48
C TYR A 113 10.95 25.10 -5.58
N THR A 114 10.97 23.77 -5.69
CA THR A 114 9.75 22.96 -5.84
C THR A 114 9.22 22.44 -4.51
N LEU A 115 9.98 22.57 -3.42
CA LEU A 115 9.68 22.02 -2.09
C LEU A 115 9.40 20.51 -2.10
N THR A 116 9.91 19.80 -3.12
CA THR A 116 9.70 18.36 -3.32
C THR A 116 11.03 17.60 -3.35
N PRO A 117 11.06 16.32 -2.91
CA PRO A 117 12.25 15.48 -2.94
C PRO A 117 12.49 14.90 -4.35
N VAL A 118 12.97 15.73 -5.27
CA VAL A 118 13.17 15.37 -6.69
C VAL A 118 14.11 14.17 -6.86
N ASN A 119 15.13 14.04 -6.01
CA ASN A 119 16.07 12.90 -6.04
C ASN A 119 15.37 11.57 -5.73
N ALA A 120 14.42 11.57 -4.78
CA ALA A 120 13.62 10.39 -4.45
C ALA A 120 12.65 10.02 -5.59
N VAL A 121 12.09 11.03 -6.29
CA VAL A 121 11.24 10.78 -7.47
C VAL A 121 12.03 10.05 -8.55
N TRP A 122 13.21 10.55 -8.92
CA TRP A 122 14.04 9.91 -9.94
C TRP A 122 14.50 8.52 -9.56
N PHE A 123 14.73 8.26 -8.26
CA PHE A 123 15.02 6.92 -7.76
C PHE A 123 13.84 5.97 -8.04
N VAL A 124 12.63 6.33 -7.62
CA VAL A 124 11.42 5.50 -7.85
C VAL A 124 11.16 5.29 -9.34
N VAL A 125 11.30 6.35 -10.15
CA VAL A 125 11.13 6.29 -11.62
C VAL A 125 12.17 5.38 -12.26
N PHE A 126 13.45 5.50 -11.88
CA PHE A 126 14.51 4.65 -12.40
C PHE A 126 14.24 3.17 -12.11
N PHE A 127 13.89 2.83 -10.87
CA PHE A 127 13.53 1.45 -10.51
C PHE A 127 12.29 0.95 -11.24
N SER A 128 11.27 1.81 -11.42
CA SER A 128 10.08 1.48 -12.20
C SER A 128 10.40 1.22 -13.68
N ILE A 129 11.31 1.99 -14.28
CA ILE A 129 11.79 1.76 -15.65
C ILE A 129 12.55 0.43 -15.73
N CYS A 130 13.46 0.16 -14.79
CA CYS A 130 14.20 -1.10 -14.75
C CYS A 130 13.26 -2.31 -14.66
N LEU A 131 12.22 -2.26 -13.81
CA LEU A 131 11.21 -3.31 -13.71
C LEU A 131 10.42 -3.47 -15.01
N ASN A 132 10.05 -2.38 -15.69
CA ASN A 132 9.38 -2.44 -16.99
C ASN A 132 10.30 -3.01 -18.10
N CYS A 133 11.60 -2.72 -18.07
CA CYS A 133 12.55 -3.29 -19.03
C CYS A 133 12.63 -4.83 -18.94
N ILE A 134 12.40 -5.42 -17.77
CA ILE A 134 12.34 -6.89 -17.61
C ILE A 134 11.21 -7.49 -18.47
N ALA A 135 10.10 -6.77 -18.62
CA ALA A 135 8.98 -7.22 -19.45
C ALA A 135 9.31 -7.29 -20.94
N ILE A 136 10.32 -6.56 -21.41
CA ILE A 136 10.80 -6.65 -22.81
C ILE A 136 11.54 -7.97 -23.03
N GLY A 137 12.26 -8.46 -22.03
CA GLY A 137 13.05 -9.69 -22.13
C GLY A 137 12.22 -10.97 -21.98
N SER A 138 11.26 -10.97 -21.04
CA SER A 138 10.39 -12.13 -20.81
C SER A 138 9.06 -11.70 -20.20
N THR A 139 7.96 -11.99 -20.90
CA THR A 139 6.60 -11.77 -20.41
C THR A 139 6.29 -12.66 -19.20
N GLN A 140 6.80 -13.89 -19.17
CA GLN A 140 6.65 -14.81 -18.04
C GLN A 140 7.27 -14.23 -16.76
N THR A 141 8.47 -13.66 -16.87
CA THR A 141 9.16 -13.02 -15.73
C THR A 141 8.41 -11.79 -15.25
N ALA A 142 7.87 -10.97 -16.17
CA ALA A 142 7.05 -9.82 -15.79
C ALA A 142 5.78 -10.25 -15.05
N THR A 143 5.04 -11.24 -15.55
CA THR A 143 3.85 -11.77 -14.87
C THR A 143 4.20 -12.32 -13.49
N ALA A 144 5.34 -13.00 -13.32
CA ALA A 144 5.79 -13.47 -12.01
C ALA A 144 6.07 -12.31 -11.03
N ILE A 145 6.66 -11.20 -11.49
CA ILE A 145 6.87 -9.99 -10.69
C ILE A 145 5.53 -9.33 -10.33
N PHE A 146 4.56 -9.28 -11.25
CA PHE A 146 3.24 -8.74 -10.91
C PHE A 146 2.48 -9.62 -9.91
N ASN A 147 2.61 -10.94 -10.03
CA ASN A 147 1.95 -11.90 -9.14
C ASN A 147 2.45 -11.82 -7.68
N ILE A 148 3.70 -11.39 -7.45
CA ILE A 148 4.21 -11.19 -6.09
C ILE A 148 3.71 -9.88 -5.46
N THR A 149 3.36 -8.85 -6.24
CA THR A 149 3.03 -7.53 -5.69
C THR A 149 1.87 -7.58 -4.69
N ALA A 150 0.82 -8.33 -4.99
CA ALA A 150 -0.32 -8.52 -4.09
C ALA A 150 0.06 -9.21 -2.77
N PRO A 151 0.62 -10.44 -2.76
CA PRO A 151 1.03 -11.09 -1.51
C PRO A 151 2.14 -10.33 -0.76
N ALA A 152 3.01 -9.59 -1.46
CA ALA A 152 4.03 -8.75 -0.80
C ALA A 152 3.42 -7.58 -0.02
N LEU A 153 2.40 -6.90 -0.58
CA LEU A 153 1.65 -5.85 0.12
C LEU A 153 0.90 -6.42 1.34
N ASP A 154 0.25 -7.56 1.15
CA ASP A 154 -0.46 -8.28 2.20
C ASP A 154 0.45 -8.67 3.38
N LEU A 155 1.62 -9.25 3.08
CA LEU A 155 2.63 -9.59 4.08
C LEU A 155 3.18 -8.35 4.81
N SER A 156 3.31 -7.21 4.12
CA SER A 156 3.71 -5.93 4.72
C SER A 156 2.69 -5.47 5.77
N TYR A 157 1.39 -5.62 5.49
CA TYR A 157 0.33 -5.30 6.46
C TYR A 157 0.37 -6.20 7.69
N ILE A 158 0.53 -7.52 7.51
CA ILE A 158 0.69 -8.45 8.63
C ILE A 158 1.92 -8.07 9.47
N ALA A 159 3.04 -7.73 8.85
CA ALA A 159 4.28 -7.42 9.58
C ALA A 159 4.07 -6.30 10.62
N VAL A 160 3.32 -5.25 10.26
CA VAL A 160 2.96 -4.15 11.17
C VAL A 160 2.01 -4.62 12.27
N ILE A 161 0.99 -5.42 11.93
CA ILE A 161 0.01 -5.95 12.91
C ILE A 161 0.70 -6.88 13.92
N LEU A 162 1.57 -7.77 13.45
CA LEU A 162 2.37 -8.67 14.29
C LEU A 162 3.32 -7.89 15.19
N ALA A 163 4.02 -6.89 14.65
CA ALA A 163 4.88 -6.02 15.46
C ALA A 163 4.06 -5.33 16.56
N HIS A 164 2.90 -4.76 16.22
CA HIS A 164 2.01 -4.16 17.22
C HIS A 164 1.63 -5.15 18.31
N GLN A 165 1.26 -6.39 17.96
CA GLN A 165 0.86 -7.41 18.92
C GLN A 165 2.00 -7.90 19.82
N LEU A 166 3.22 -8.06 19.26
CA LEU A 166 4.41 -8.48 20.00
C LEU A 166 4.93 -7.41 20.96
N TYR A 167 4.85 -6.13 20.57
CA TYR A 167 5.35 -5.01 21.37
C TYR A 167 4.28 -4.38 22.28
N LYS A 168 3.02 -4.81 22.18
CA LYS A 168 1.90 -4.31 23.00
C LYS A 168 2.19 -4.32 24.51
N ASN A 169 2.91 -5.34 24.99
CA ASN A 169 3.25 -5.48 26.41
C ASN A 169 4.61 -4.87 26.80
N LYS A 170 5.41 -4.44 25.80
CA LYS A 170 6.78 -3.93 25.99
C LYS A 170 6.88 -2.41 25.86
N VAL A 171 5.92 -1.78 25.20
CA VAL A 171 5.89 -0.35 24.94
C VAL A 171 4.57 0.22 25.44
N ARG A 172 4.61 1.31 26.20
CA ARG A 172 3.40 2.01 26.66
C ARG A 172 2.73 2.66 25.45
N PHE A 173 1.71 1.99 24.90
CA PHE A 173 0.91 2.54 23.81
C PHE A 173 -0.13 3.48 24.40
N ILE A 174 -0.11 4.75 24.00
CA ILE A 174 -1.16 5.70 24.35
C ILE A 174 -2.32 5.43 23.40
N GLU A 175 -3.47 5.04 23.94
CA GLU A 175 -4.66 4.79 23.13
C GLU A 175 -5.12 6.08 22.45
N GLY A 176 -5.26 6.04 21.13
CA GLY A 176 -5.82 7.15 20.38
C GLY A 176 -7.34 7.26 20.57
N PRO A 177 -7.96 8.37 20.12
CA PRO A 177 -9.41 8.60 20.23
C PRO A 177 -10.26 7.53 19.51
N PHE A 178 -9.66 6.77 18.58
CA PHE A 178 -10.28 5.62 17.94
C PHE A 178 -9.70 4.31 18.50
N THR A 179 -10.50 3.57 19.27
CA THR A 179 -10.11 2.25 19.78
C THR A 179 -11.13 1.18 19.39
N LEU A 180 -10.63 -0.01 19.07
CA LEU A 180 -11.45 -1.21 18.85
C LEU A 180 -11.79 -1.92 20.18
N GLY A 181 -11.39 -1.34 21.32
CA GLY A 181 -11.56 -1.89 22.65
C GLY A 181 -11.14 -3.36 22.75
N LYS A 182 -12.03 -4.20 23.29
CA LYS A 182 -11.79 -5.64 23.50
C LYS A 182 -11.72 -6.45 22.19
N TRP A 183 -12.26 -5.92 21.08
CA TRP A 183 -12.28 -6.62 19.78
C TRP A 183 -10.99 -6.45 18.97
N GLY A 184 -10.10 -5.53 19.36
CA GLY A 184 -8.86 -5.30 18.59
C GLY A 184 -7.95 -6.53 18.52
N THR A 185 -7.75 -7.24 19.62
CA THR A 185 -6.87 -8.43 19.67
C THR A 185 -7.41 -9.61 18.84
N PRO A 186 -8.68 -10.04 18.99
CA PRO A 186 -9.20 -11.14 18.16
C PRO A 186 -9.25 -10.78 16.68
N LEU A 187 -9.63 -9.55 16.31
CA LEU A 187 -9.64 -9.11 14.92
C LEU A 187 -8.23 -9.13 14.30
N ASN A 188 -7.21 -8.70 15.04
CA ASN A 188 -5.82 -8.78 14.56
C ASN A 188 -5.39 -10.22 14.26
N ILE A 189 -5.73 -11.18 15.14
CA ILE A 189 -5.40 -12.60 14.93
C ILE A 189 -6.12 -13.16 13.70
N ILE A 190 -7.40 -12.84 13.53
CA ILE A 190 -8.19 -13.27 12.36
C ILE A 190 -7.58 -12.71 11.08
N SER A 191 -7.21 -11.42 11.07
CA SER A 191 -6.56 -10.77 9.92
C SER A 191 -5.22 -11.44 9.57
N ILE A 192 -4.38 -11.74 10.57
CA ILE A 192 -3.11 -12.44 10.36
C ILE A 192 -3.36 -13.82 9.74
N ALA A 193 -4.28 -14.61 10.31
CA ALA A 193 -4.57 -15.95 9.82
C ALA A 193 -5.12 -15.93 8.38
N TRP A 194 -6.04 -15.01 8.09
CA TRP A 194 -6.63 -14.84 6.76
C TRP A 194 -5.59 -14.44 5.71
N VAL A 195 -4.74 -13.46 6.03
CA VAL A 195 -3.76 -12.95 5.08
C VAL A 195 -2.62 -13.96 4.86
N LEU A 196 -2.25 -14.76 5.87
CA LEU A 196 -1.34 -15.90 5.67
C LEU A 196 -1.94 -16.97 4.77
N PHE A 197 -3.21 -17.31 4.99
CA PHE A 197 -3.92 -18.27 4.16
C PHE A 197 -3.98 -17.81 2.69
N ILE A 198 -4.40 -16.57 2.41
CA ILE A 198 -4.51 -16.07 1.04
C ILE A 198 -3.13 -15.93 0.38
N SER A 199 -2.09 -15.52 1.12
CA SER A 199 -0.73 -15.45 0.59
C SER A 199 -0.25 -16.81 0.11
N VAL A 200 -0.48 -17.88 0.90
CA VAL A 200 -0.13 -19.26 0.52
C VAL A 200 -0.89 -19.66 -0.75
N VAL A 201 -2.19 -19.35 -0.84
CA VAL A 201 -3.00 -19.63 -2.03
C VAL A 201 -2.47 -18.90 -3.27
N LEU A 202 -2.11 -17.62 -3.15
CA LEU A 202 -1.60 -16.79 -4.25
C LEU A 202 -0.23 -17.25 -4.77
N PHE A 203 0.56 -17.93 -3.94
CA PHE A 203 1.82 -18.54 -4.38
C PHE A 203 1.63 -19.86 -5.17
N PHE A 204 0.44 -20.47 -5.13
CA PHE A 204 0.17 -21.65 -5.96
C PHE A 204 -0.02 -21.28 -7.44
N PRO A 205 0.41 -22.14 -8.38
CA PRO A 205 0.19 -21.92 -9.80
C PRO A 205 -1.29 -22.08 -10.17
N PRO A 206 -1.81 -21.28 -11.11
CA PRO A 206 -3.24 -21.23 -11.44
C PRO A 206 -3.73 -22.45 -12.24
N THR A 207 -2.85 -23.15 -12.96
CA THR A 207 -3.22 -24.29 -13.82
C THR A 207 -2.33 -25.52 -13.59
N ARG A 208 -2.90 -26.71 -13.79
CA ARG A 208 -2.21 -28.01 -13.73
C ARG A 208 -2.26 -28.66 -15.13
N PRO A 209 -1.23 -29.41 -15.57
CA PRO A 209 -0.01 -29.78 -14.85
C PRO A 209 1.02 -28.64 -14.75
N ILE A 210 1.81 -28.66 -13.66
CA ILE A 210 2.82 -27.63 -13.38
C ILE A 210 4.05 -27.91 -14.24
N THR A 211 4.32 -27.05 -15.21
CA THR A 211 5.57 -27.04 -15.99
C THR A 211 6.51 -25.95 -15.46
N ALA A 212 7.80 -26.03 -15.78
CA ALA A 212 8.76 -24.98 -15.42
C ALA A 212 8.38 -23.61 -16.01
N GLU A 213 7.61 -23.58 -17.11
CA GLU A 213 7.13 -22.35 -17.74
C GLU A 213 5.89 -21.76 -17.06
N ASN A 214 5.13 -22.57 -16.32
CA ASN A 214 3.85 -22.19 -15.70
C ASN A 214 3.90 -22.12 -14.16
N MET A 215 5.09 -22.34 -13.58
CA MET A 215 5.29 -22.22 -12.14
C MET A 215 5.24 -20.74 -11.73
N ASN A 216 4.54 -20.43 -10.64
CA ASN A 216 4.53 -19.09 -10.09
C ASN A 216 5.86 -18.79 -9.38
N TYR A 217 6.81 -18.17 -10.09
CA TYR A 217 8.10 -17.77 -9.54
C TYR A 217 8.05 -16.60 -8.54
N ALA A 218 6.84 -16.12 -8.18
CA ALA A 218 6.65 -15.09 -7.16
C ALA A 218 7.43 -15.38 -5.88
N ILE A 219 7.42 -16.63 -5.38
CA ILE A 219 8.13 -16.98 -4.15
C ILE A 219 9.65 -16.81 -4.26
N CYS A 220 10.23 -17.10 -5.43
CA CYS A 220 11.67 -16.92 -5.68
C CYS A 220 12.04 -15.43 -5.70
N VAL A 221 11.20 -14.61 -6.34
CA VAL A 221 11.36 -13.15 -6.35
C VAL A 221 11.22 -12.58 -4.92
N ALA A 222 10.28 -13.08 -4.12
CA ALA A 222 10.11 -12.73 -2.71
C ALA A 222 11.37 -13.04 -1.91
N GLY A 223 11.90 -14.25 -2.07
CA GLY A 223 13.12 -14.68 -1.40
C GLY A 223 14.30 -13.78 -1.74
N PHE A 224 14.47 -13.42 -3.01
CA PHE A 224 15.53 -12.50 -3.44
C PHE A 224 15.40 -11.11 -2.82
N ILE A 225 14.19 -10.52 -2.86
CA ILE A 225 13.92 -9.20 -2.26
C ILE A 225 14.15 -9.24 -0.75
N ALA A 226 13.67 -10.28 -0.08
CA ALA A 226 13.84 -10.46 1.37
C ALA A 226 15.33 -10.61 1.74
N LEU A 227 16.09 -11.40 0.98
CA LEU A 227 17.53 -11.56 1.19
C LEU A 227 18.27 -10.23 1.00
N PHE A 228 17.96 -9.48 -0.06
CA PHE A 228 18.57 -8.17 -0.30
C PHE A 228 18.27 -7.20 0.85
N SER A 229 17.00 -7.13 1.29
CA SER A 229 16.55 -6.27 2.38
C SER A 229 17.20 -6.65 3.72
N LEU A 230 17.20 -7.94 4.07
CA LEU A 230 17.81 -8.44 5.31
C LEU A 230 19.33 -8.25 5.32
N SER A 231 19.99 -8.45 4.18
CA SER A 231 21.42 -8.21 4.03
C SER A 231 21.74 -6.73 4.29
N TRP A 232 20.98 -5.82 3.70
CA TRP A 232 21.16 -4.37 3.94
C TRP A 232 20.89 -4.00 5.40
N TRP A 233 19.85 -4.56 6.01
CA TRP A 233 19.52 -4.34 7.41
C TRP A 233 20.68 -4.74 8.34
N TRP A 234 21.26 -5.92 8.12
CA TRP A 234 22.33 -6.45 8.95
C TRP A 234 23.66 -5.71 8.72
N LEU A 235 23.95 -5.33 7.47
CA LEU A 235 25.22 -4.70 7.11
C LEU A 235 25.30 -3.23 7.53
N SER A 236 24.22 -2.45 7.41
CA SER A 236 24.26 -1.00 7.57
C SER A 236 23.10 -0.43 8.39
N ALA A 237 21.86 -0.78 8.03
CA ALA A 237 20.69 -0.05 8.55
C ALA A 237 20.52 -0.22 10.08
N ARG A 238 20.81 -1.39 10.66
CA ARG A 238 20.70 -1.61 12.11
C ARG A 238 21.57 -0.65 12.95
N ARG A 239 22.66 -0.12 12.40
CA ARG A 239 23.58 0.80 13.10
C ARG A 239 23.26 2.28 12.88
N LYS A 240 22.58 2.62 11.77
CA LYS A 240 22.34 4.01 11.35
C LYS A 240 20.88 4.44 11.48
N TYR A 241 19.95 3.49 11.44
CA TYR A 241 18.52 3.74 11.55
C TYR A 241 18.18 4.21 12.97
N THR A 242 18.04 5.53 13.11
CA THR A 242 17.29 6.11 14.21
C THR A 242 15.84 6.22 13.73
N GLY A 243 14.88 5.74 14.53
CA GLY A 243 13.45 5.82 14.23
C GLY A 243 12.99 7.26 13.94
N PRO A 244 11.68 7.50 13.71
CA PRO A 244 11.16 8.73 13.14
C PRO A 244 11.79 9.96 13.79
N ARG A 245 12.63 10.69 13.04
CA ARG A 245 13.25 11.93 13.49
C ARG A 245 12.21 13.06 13.44
N THR A 246 11.19 12.99 14.28
CA THR A 246 10.23 14.07 14.42
C THR A 246 10.92 15.20 15.16
N LYS A 247 11.24 16.30 14.46
CA LYS A 247 11.75 17.54 15.09
C LYS A 247 10.71 18.23 15.98
N ASN A 248 9.45 17.84 15.86
CA ASN A 248 8.40 18.25 16.78
C ASN A 248 8.31 17.20 17.89
N MET A 249 8.80 17.57 19.08
CA MET A 249 8.35 16.87 20.29
C MET A 249 6.83 16.86 20.25
N LEU A 250 6.22 15.70 20.50
CA LEU A 250 4.80 15.62 20.83
C LEU A 250 4.61 16.47 22.09
N GLN A 251 4.34 17.75 21.90
CA GLN A 251 3.88 18.61 22.96
C GLN A 251 2.52 18.04 23.33
N SER A 252 2.48 17.33 24.47
CA SER A 252 1.22 16.99 25.11
C SER A 252 0.47 18.30 25.28
N VAL A 253 -0.58 18.50 24.49
CA VAL A 253 -1.54 19.56 24.76
C VAL A 253 -2.10 19.21 26.13
N GLU A 254 -1.82 20.03 27.14
CA GLU A 254 -2.53 19.96 28.41
C GLU A 254 -4.02 19.99 28.08
N THR A 255 -4.72 18.92 28.44
CA THR A 255 -6.16 18.96 28.52
C THR A 255 -6.46 20.01 29.58
N ASP A 256 -6.89 21.20 29.18
CA ASP A 256 -7.49 22.17 30.10
C ASP A 256 -8.59 21.41 30.87
N ASP A 257 -8.31 21.14 32.14
CA ASP A 257 -9.25 20.52 33.05
C ASP A 257 -10.50 21.40 33.07
N ILE A 258 -11.63 20.83 32.63
CA ILE A 258 -12.96 21.45 32.60
C ILE A 258 -13.52 21.50 34.03
N ASP A 259 -12.77 22.05 34.98
CA ASP A 259 -13.20 22.14 36.38
C ASP A 259 -12.61 23.35 37.14
N SER A 260 -12.34 24.47 36.45
CA SER A 260 -12.11 25.75 37.13
C SER A 260 -13.41 26.55 37.22
N PRO A 261 -14.01 26.76 38.40
CA PRO A 261 -15.17 27.63 38.55
C PRO A 261 -14.75 29.09 38.32
N TYR A 262 -15.55 29.79 37.52
CA TYR A 262 -15.52 31.22 37.21
C TYR A 262 -14.81 32.10 38.26
N VAL A 263 -13.64 32.65 37.91
CA VAL A 263 -13.12 33.87 38.54
C VAL A 263 -13.44 35.03 37.61
N THR A 264 -14.51 35.74 37.97
CA THR A 264 -14.95 36.99 37.38
C THR A 264 -13.82 38.03 37.42
N THR A 265 -13.29 38.41 36.26
CA THR A 265 -12.42 39.59 36.14
C THR A 265 -13.28 40.85 36.20
N THR A 266 -13.46 41.42 37.39
CA THR A 266 -13.84 42.82 37.57
C THR A 266 -12.59 43.60 37.92
N GLY A 267 -12.20 44.56 37.08
CA GLY A 267 -11.09 45.47 37.36
C GLY A 267 -10.61 46.21 36.12
N PHE A 268 -11.45 47.10 35.58
CA PHE A 268 -10.94 48.34 34.99
C PHE A 268 -10.37 49.16 36.16
N ASP A 269 -9.13 49.63 36.06
CA ASP A 269 -8.74 50.99 36.47
C ASP A 269 -7.28 51.29 36.08
N ALA A 270 -7.14 52.45 35.40
CA ALA A 270 -5.97 53.29 35.08
C ALA A 270 -4.93 52.79 34.07
#